data_AF-A0A953WJ42-F1
#
_entry.id   AF-A0A953WJ42-F1
#
_cell.length_a   1.000
_cell.length_b   1.000
_cell.length_c   1.000
_cell.angle_alpha   90.00
_cell.angle_beta   90.00
_cell.angle_gamma   90.00
#
_symmetry.space_group_name_H-M   'P 1'
#
loop_
_entity.id
_entity.type
_entity.pdbx_description
1 polymer ?
#
loop_
_entity_poly.entity_id
_entity_poly.type
_entity_poly.pdbx_seq_one_letter_code
_entity_poly.pdbx_strand_id
1 'polypeptide(L)'
;MQNLRLDLATVGRLAAPARPDVTLALTRGVLRLFADLGLAPLAEFRLPNGRRADVAGIDRKGRLVFAEVKSCQADFDADNKWTDYLDFCDAFYFAVARD
;
A
#
# COMPACT_ATOMS: atom_id res chain seq x y z
N MET A 1 14.30 -25.61 40.66
CA MET A 1 13.60 -25.51 39.36
C MET A 1 12.29 -24.76 39.58
N GLN A 2 12.26 -23.46 39.30
CA GLN A 2 11.03 -22.66 39.31
C GLN A 2 10.46 -22.68 37.89
N ASN A 3 9.26 -23.23 37.73
CA ASN A 3 8.55 -23.23 36.46
C ASN A 3 8.01 -21.82 36.21
N LEU A 4 8.53 -21.17 35.16
CA LEU A 4 8.00 -19.92 34.63
C LEU A 4 6.64 -20.22 33.98
N ARG A 5 5.55 -19.98 34.70
CA ARG A 5 4.22 -19.85 34.09
C ARG A 5 4.22 -18.54 33.31
N LEU A 6 4.33 -18.64 31.99
CA LEU A 6 3.97 -17.53 31.10
C LEU A 6 2.45 -17.38 31.20
N ASP A 7 2.03 -16.35 31.93
CA ASP A 7 0.64 -15.92 32.01
C ASP A 7 0.14 -15.52 30.62
N LEU A 8 -0.91 -16.19 30.14
CA LEU A 8 -1.54 -15.93 28.84
C LEU A 8 -2.12 -14.50 28.76
N ALA A 9 -2.32 -13.82 29.89
CA ALA A 9 -2.71 -12.42 29.95
C ALA A 9 -1.56 -11.42 29.64
N THR A 10 -0.30 -11.89 29.62
CA THR A 10 0.87 -11.08 29.22
C THR A 10 1.12 -11.10 27.70
N VAL A 11 0.35 -11.89 26.93
CA VAL A 11 0.22 -11.67 25.47
C VAL A 11 -0.67 -10.45 25.27
N GLY A 12 -0.21 -9.32 25.79
CA GLY A 12 -0.87 -8.03 25.73
C GLY A 12 -1.18 -7.70 24.28
N ARG A 13 -2.36 -7.13 24.08
CA ARG A 13 -2.79 -6.52 22.83
C ARG A 13 -1.60 -5.76 22.23
N LEU A 14 -1.01 -6.31 21.16
CA LEU A 14 0.06 -5.62 20.44
C LEU A 14 -0.47 -4.23 20.08
N ALA A 15 0.30 -3.19 20.40
CA ALA A 15 -0.06 -1.83 20.00
C ALA A 15 -0.30 -1.81 18.48
N ALA A 16 -1.28 -1.02 18.04
CA ALA A 16 -1.50 -0.83 16.61
C ALA A 16 -0.17 -0.39 15.96
N PRO A 17 0.18 -0.94 14.79
CA PRO A 17 1.41 -0.56 14.09
C PRO A 17 1.43 0.94 13.84
N ALA A 18 2.62 1.54 13.86
CA ALA A 18 2.76 2.95 13.52
C ALA A 18 2.40 3.15 12.03
N ARG A 19 1.91 4.35 11.68
CA ARG A 19 1.52 4.67 10.30
C ARG A 19 2.61 4.33 9.26
N PRO A 20 3.91 4.64 9.46
CA PRO A 20 4.96 4.26 8.51
C PRO A 20 5.09 2.74 8.32
N ASP A 21 4.87 1.95 9.37
CA ASP A 21 4.90 0.49 9.29
C ASP A 21 3.73 -0.04 8.46
N VAL A 22 2.54 0.56 8.63
CA VAL A 22 1.36 0.26 7.82
C VAL A 22 1.60 0.62 6.36
N THR A 23 2.10 1.82 6.08
CA THR A 23 2.47 2.25 4.72
C THR A 23 3.43 1.26 4.07
N LEU A 24 4.52 0.91 4.75
CA LEU A 24 5.52 -0.03 4.24
C LEU A 24 4.93 -1.41 3.98
N ALA A 25 4.09 -1.91 4.88
CA ALA A 25 3.41 -3.19 4.74
C ALA A 25 2.46 -3.20 3.54
N LEU A 26 1.65 -2.14 3.37
CA LEU A 26 0.74 -1.98 2.23
C LEU A 26 1.51 -1.89 0.92
N THR A 27 2.51 -1.00 0.81
CA THR A 27 3.35 -0.87 -0.38
C THR A 27 3.97 -2.22 -0.76
N ARG A 28 4.56 -2.94 0.21
CA ARG A 28 5.15 -4.27 -0.03
C ARG A 28 4.10 -5.29 -0.47
N GLY A 29 2.90 -5.25 0.11
CA GLY A 29 1.77 -6.10 -0.27
C GLY A 29 1.34 -5.86 -1.71
N VAL A 30 1.17 -4.60 -2.11
CA VAL A 30 0.80 -4.21 -3.47
C VAL A 30 1.88 -4.64 -4.48
N LEU A 31 3.15 -4.40 -4.20
CA LEU A 31 4.25 -4.83 -5.07
C LEU A 31 4.20 -6.34 -5.34
N ARG A 32 3.96 -7.15 -4.30
CA ARG A 32 3.83 -8.61 -4.44
C ARG A 32 2.58 -9.01 -5.20
N LEU A 33 1.44 -8.42 -4.89
CA LEU A 33 0.19 -8.68 -5.59
C LEU A 33 0.32 -8.36 -7.08
N PHE A 34 0.93 -7.23 -7.42
CA PHE A 34 1.17 -6.85 -8.82
C PHE A 34 2.05 -7.88 -9.52
N ALA A 35 3.15 -8.31 -8.89
CA ALA A 35 4.00 -9.38 -9.41
C ALA A 35 3.23 -10.69 -9.62
N ASP A 36 2.40 -11.10 -8.66
CA ASP A 36 1.56 -12.31 -8.74
C ASP A 36 0.51 -12.21 -9.86
N LEU A 37 0.04 -11.00 -10.16
CA LEU A 37 -0.87 -10.70 -11.28
C LEU A 37 -0.15 -10.54 -12.63
N GLY A 38 1.18 -10.71 -12.68
CA GLY A 38 1.98 -10.59 -13.90
C GLY A 38 2.29 -9.16 -14.34
N LEU A 39 2.12 -8.18 -13.44
CA LEU A 39 2.58 -6.81 -13.62
C LEU A 39 4.03 -6.69 -13.11
N ALA A 40 4.91 -5.99 -13.84
CA ALA A 40 6.21 -5.59 -13.34
C ALA A 40 6.04 -4.33 -12.46
N PRO A 41 6.24 -4.41 -11.14
CA PRO A 41 5.89 -3.32 -10.24
C PRO A 41 7.07 -2.39 -9.92
N LEU A 42 6.78 -1.12 -9.68
CA LEU A 42 7.73 -0.09 -9.29
C LEU A 42 7.08 0.84 -8.25
N ALA A 43 7.77 1.07 -7.13
CA ALA A 43 7.34 2.05 -6.14
C ALA A 43 7.78 3.46 -6.54
N GLU A 44 7.04 4.48 -6.08
CA GLU A 44 7.38 5.91 -6.20
C GLU A 44 7.53 6.37 -7.68
N PHE A 45 6.56 6.01 -8.52
CA PHE A 45 6.57 6.30 -9.96
C PHE A 45 6.12 7.75 -10.26
N ARG A 46 7.00 8.56 -10.84
CA ARG A 46 6.74 9.99 -11.12
C ARG A 46 6.04 10.21 -12.46
N LEU A 47 5.08 11.14 -12.47
CA LEU A 47 4.28 11.51 -13.63
C LEU A 47 4.68 12.89 -14.19
N PRO A 48 4.47 13.17 -15.50
CA PRO A 48 4.79 14.46 -16.11
C PRO A 48 4.10 15.68 -15.49
N ASN A 49 2.96 15.50 -14.83
CA ASN A 49 2.22 16.55 -14.13
C ASN A 49 2.78 16.86 -12.72
N GLY A 50 3.91 16.26 -12.34
CA GLY A 50 4.53 16.43 -11.02
C GLY A 50 3.91 15.59 -9.91
N ARG A 51 2.89 14.77 -10.21
CA ARG A 51 2.37 13.75 -9.29
C ARG A 51 3.33 12.56 -9.19
N ARG A 52 3.07 11.72 -8.20
CA ARG A 52 3.77 10.45 -8.00
C ARG A 52 2.76 9.40 -7.59
N ALA A 53 2.71 8.30 -8.32
CA ALA A 53 1.98 7.11 -7.93
C ALA A 53 2.82 6.32 -6.92
N ASP A 54 2.23 5.96 -5.79
CA ASP A 54 2.95 5.19 -4.77
C ASP A 54 3.43 3.83 -5.30
N VAL A 55 2.59 3.12 -6.05
CA VAL A 55 2.98 1.92 -6.79
C VAL A 55 2.39 1.96 -8.21
N ALA A 56 3.24 1.71 -9.20
CA ALA A 56 2.85 1.45 -10.58
C ALA A 56 3.18 0.01 -10.97
N GLY A 57 2.39 -0.59 -11.86
CA GLY A 57 2.63 -1.88 -12.46
C GLY A 57 2.40 -1.83 -13.96
N ILE A 58 3.25 -2.48 -14.75
CA ILE A 58 3.08 -2.60 -16.20
C ILE A 58 3.04 -4.07 -16.62
N ASP A 59 2.08 -4.45 -17.47
CA ASP A 59 2.03 -5.81 -18.02
C ASP A 59 2.76 -5.94 -19.37
N ARG A 60 2.83 -7.16 -19.90
CA ARG A 60 3.48 -7.44 -21.20
C ARG A 60 2.80 -6.77 -22.40
N LYS A 61 1.57 -6.28 -22.26
CA LYS A 61 0.83 -5.54 -23.29
C LYS A 61 1.00 -4.03 -23.14
N GLY A 62 1.74 -3.59 -22.13
CA GLY A 62 1.96 -2.17 -21.84
C GLY A 62 0.85 -1.52 -21.02
N ARG A 63 -0.09 -2.30 -20.46
CA ARG A 63 -1.13 -1.73 -19.60
C ARG A 63 -0.52 -1.25 -18.29
N LEU A 64 -0.79 0.00 -17.92
CA LEU A 64 -0.36 0.64 -16.69
C LEU A 64 -1.46 0.57 -15.63
N VAL A 65 -1.10 0.05 -14.45
CA VAL A 65 -1.99 -0.03 -13.29
C VAL A 65 -1.35 0.70 -12.12
N PHE A 66 -2.07 1.65 -11.52
CA PHE A 66 -1.60 2.38 -10.34
C PHE A 66 -2.34 1.96 -9.08
N ALA A 67 -1.62 1.99 -7.97
CA ALA A 67 -2.17 1.81 -6.63
C ALA A 67 -1.61 2.87 -5.68
N GLU A 68 -2.49 3.65 -5.07
CA GLU A 68 -2.18 4.68 -4.07
C GLU A 68 -2.36 4.13 -2.65
N VAL A 69 -1.36 4.30 -1.79
CA VAL A 69 -1.34 3.70 -0.44
C VAL A 69 -1.91 4.68 0.57
N LYS A 70 -3.05 4.33 1.19
CA LYS A 70 -3.68 5.12 2.24
C LYS A 70 -3.59 4.37 3.57
N SER A 71 -2.68 4.81 4.43
CA SER A 71 -2.35 4.13 5.70
C SER A 71 -3.36 4.40 6.83
N CYS A 72 -4.25 5.37 6.63
CA CYS A 72 -5.36 5.67 7.52
C CYS A 72 -6.48 6.40 6.78
N GLN A 73 -7.65 6.51 7.41
CA GLN A 73 -8.81 7.24 6.86
C GLN A 73 -8.48 8.69 6.49
N ALA A 74 -7.69 9.39 7.32
CA ALA A 74 -7.31 10.77 7.03
C ALA A 74 -6.47 10.91 5.75
N ASP A 75 -5.66 9.91 5.39
CA ASP A 75 -4.91 9.91 4.12
C ASP A 75 -5.84 9.76 2.92
N PHE A 76 -6.88 8.93 3.07
CA PHE A 76 -7.90 8.73 2.05
C PHE A 76 -8.72 10.01 1.84
N ASP A 77 -9.24 10.60 2.93
CA ASP A 77 -10.07 11.81 2.86
C ASP A 77 -9.31 13.03 2.33
N ALA A 78 -8.00 13.10 2.56
CA ALA A 78 -7.16 14.18 2.08
C ALA A 78 -6.85 14.08 0.57
N ASP A 79 -6.94 12.90 -0.04
CA ASP A 79 -6.61 12.69 -1.44
C ASP A 79 -7.74 13.13 -2.38
N ASN A 80 -7.84 14.44 -2.56
CA ASN A 80 -8.84 15.07 -3.43
C ASN A 80 -8.34 15.23 -4.88
N LYS A 81 -7.19 14.65 -5.22
CA LYS A 81 -6.50 14.86 -6.51
C LYS A 81 -6.15 13.55 -7.20
N TRP A 82 -6.63 12.41 -6.68
CA TRP A 82 -6.43 11.08 -7.27
C TRP A 82 -6.91 10.98 -8.72
N THR A 83 -7.89 11.80 -9.13
CA THR A 83 -8.34 11.84 -10.53
C THR A 83 -7.26 12.35 -11.50
N ASP A 84 -6.28 13.12 -11.01
CA ASP A 84 -5.14 13.60 -11.82
C ASP A 84 -4.26 12.45 -12.35
N TYR A 85 -4.45 11.23 -11.84
CA TYR A 85 -3.70 10.03 -12.21
C TYR A 85 -4.35 9.27 -13.37
N LEU A 86 -5.65 9.48 -13.63
CA LEU A 86 -6.44 8.67 -14.56
C LEU A 86 -6.01 8.82 -16.02
N ASP A 87 -5.43 9.96 -16.39
CA ASP A 87 -4.88 10.18 -17.73
C ASP A 87 -3.57 9.39 -17.98
N PHE A 88 -3.00 8.78 -16.94
CA PHE A 88 -1.68 8.13 -16.98
C PHE A 88 -1.73 6.61 -16.73
N CYS A 89 -2.91 6.03 -16.51
CA CYS A 89 -3.07 4.59 -16.26
C CYS A 89 -4.33 4.02 -16.89
N ASP A 90 -4.30 2.73 -17.21
CA ASP A 90 -5.47 1.97 -17.65
C ASP A 90 -6.38 1.55 -16.48
N ALA A 91 -5.82 1.44 -15.27
CA ALA A 91 -6.57 1.15 -14.05
C ALA A 91 -5.92 1.82 -12.82
N PHE A 92 -6.77 2.26 -11.90
CA PHE A 92 -6.38 2.92 -10.66
C PHE A 92 -7.06 2.24 -9.47
N TYR A 93 -6.31 2.03 -8.40
CA TYR A 93 -6.80 1.43 -7.16
C TYR A 93 -6.29 2.20 -5.92
N PHE A 94 -7.04 2.11 -4.83
CA PHE A 94 -6.53 2.44 -3.51
C PHE A 94 -6.10 1.15 -2.79
N ALA A 95 -4.94 1.19 -2.16
CA ALA A 95 -4.48 0.17 -1.22
C ALA A 95 -4.67 0.72 0.20
N VAL A 96 -5.63 0.13 0.92
CA VAL A 96 -6.02 0.56 2.27
C VAL A 96 -5.69 -0.52 3.29
N ALA A 97 -5.48 -0.09 4.54
CA ALA A 97 -5.45 -1.00 5.67
C ALA A 97 -6.84 -1.63 5.89
N ARG A 98 -6.92 -2.66 6.75
CA ARG A 98 -8.17 -3.41 6.98
C ARG A 98 -9.16 -2.64 7.84
N ASP A 99 -8.66 -1.71 8.64
CA ASP A 99 -9.31 -1.01 9.73
C ASP A 99 -9.79 0.40 9.37
#